data_AF-T1ARM9-F1
#
_entry.id   AF-T1ARM9-F1
#
_cell.length_a   1.000
_cell.length_b   1.000
_cell.length_c   1.000
_cell.angle_alpha   90.00
_cell.angle_beta   90.00
_cell.angle_gamma   90.00
#
_symmetry.space_group_name_H-M   'P 1'
#
loop_
_entity.id
_entity.type
_entity.pdbx_description
1 polymer ?
#
loop_
_entity_poly.entity_id
_entity_poly.type
_entity_poly.pdbx_seq_one_letter_code
_entity_poly.pdbx_strand_id
1 'polypeptide(L)'
;AKDGEGRQIPDTAGLGKLICDEFLDSTYADLDFVQTCDYATTAKSGRQLQQFIHSVLDPFQPADFHKKIPTFQWAGLATTNFDLVVERAYSRVPTRLQQLRPLVHDEPDFMDRLLKGDVLYLKLHGCITAFEQVHPGMVYSTERILRHKEGRA
;
A
#
# COMPACT_ATOMS: atom_id res chain seq x y z
N ALA A 1 -10.31 -7.95 3.17
CA ALA A 1 -11.07 -7.07 2.26
C ALA A 1 -11.60 -7.90 1.10
N LYS A 2 -12.64 -7.44 0.39
CA LYS A 2 -13.14 -8.10 -0.83
C LYS A 2 -13.36 -7.08 -1.94
N ASP A 3 -13.23 -7.49 -3.19
CA ASP A 3 -13.54 -6.64 -4.34
C ASP A 3 -15.01 -6.79 -4.77
N GLY A 4 -15.38 -6.19 -5.91
CA GLY A 4 -16.73 -6.25 -6.46
C GLY A 4 -17.19 -7.64 -6.92
N GLU A 5 -16.25 -8.56 -7.14
CA GLU A 5 -16.51 -9.96 -7.52
C GLU A 5 -16.52 -10.90 -6.30
N GLY A 6 -16.26 -10.37 -5.10
CA GLY A 6 -16.20 -11.15 -3.86
C GLY A 6 -14.88 -11.90 -3.66
N ARG A 7 -13.87 -11.67 -4.50
CA ARG A 7 -12.51 -12.20 -4.33
C ARG A 7 -11.90 -11.64 -3.06
N GLN A 8 -11.07 -12.43 -2.37
CA GLN A 8 -10.36 -11.95 -1.19
C GLN A 8 -9.12 -11.18 -1.60
N ILE A 9 -8.78 -10.13 -0.84
CA ILE A 9 -7.51 -9.42 -1.02
C ILE A 9 -6.36 -10.42 -0.85
N PRO A 10 -5.39 -10.46 -1.78
CA PRO A 10 -4.26 -11.35 -1.63
C PRO A 10 -3.45 -10.93 -0.41
N ASP A 11 -2.96 -11.92 0.33
CA ASP A 11 -1.89 -11.71 1.31
C ASP A 11 -0.54 -11.61 0.59
N THR A 12 0.55 -11.50 1.35
CA THR A 12 1.90 -11.35 0.80
C THR A 12 2.26 -12.50 -0.16
N ALA A 13 1.93 -13.74 0.19
CA ALA A 13 2.22 -14.90 -0.66
C ALA A 13 1.34 -14.91 -1.92
N GLY A 14 0.05 -14.62 -1.77
CA GLY A 14 -0.88 -14.52 -2.89
C GLY A 14 -0.50 -13.42 -3.87
N LEU A 15 -0.08 -12.25 -3.38
CA LEU A 15 0.37 -11.14 -4.23
C LEU A 15 1.68 -11.50 -4.92
N GLY A 16 2.61 -12.15 -4.21
CA GLY A 16 3.84 -12.68 -4.80
C GLY A 16 3.56 -13.65 -5.95
N LYS A 17 2.62 -14.58 -5.76
CA LYS A 17 2.21 -15.49 -6.83
C LYS A 17 1.65 -14.76 -8.05
N LEU A 18 0.78 -13.77 -7.85
CA LEU A 18 0.23 -12.97 -8.95
C LEU A 18 1.33 -12.22 -9.73
N ILE A 19 2.32 -11.69 -9.02
CA ILE A 19 3.49 -11.03 -9.64
C ILE A 19 4.32 -12.04 -10.42
N CYS A 20 4.56 -13.23 -9.87
CA CYS A 20 5.28 -14.31 -10.53
C CYS A 20 4.57 -14.76 -11.81
N ASP A 21 3.26 -15.00 -11.74
CA ASP A 21 2.45 -15.44 -12.90
C ASP A 21 2.44 -14.40 -14.04
N GLU A 22 2.46 -13.10 -13.70
CA GLU A 22 2.43 -12.00 -14.69
C GLU A 22 3.80 -11.75 -15.34
N PHE A 23 4.87 -11.77 -14.54
CA PHE A 23 6.18 -11.25 -14.97
C PHE A 23 7.28 -12.28 -15.08
N LEU A 24 7.13 -13.45 -14.47
CA LEU A 24 8.14 -14.51 -14.38
C LEU A 24 7.58 -15.82 -14.95
N ASP A 25 8.40 -16.87 -14.92
CA ASP A 25 7.97 -18.23 -15.28
C ASP A 25 7.80 -19.12 -14.04
N SER A 26 7.27 -20.33 -14.23
CA SER A 26 6.98 -21.27 -13.15
C SER A 26 8.21 -21.73 -12.34
N THR A 27 9.43 -21.50 -12.84
CA THR A 27 10.67 -21.84 -12.14
C THR A 27 10.88 -20.96 -10.90
N TYR A 28 10.19 -19.82 -10.83
CA TYR A 28 10.30 -18.83 -9.76
C TYR A 28 9.16 -18.95 -8.71
N ALA A 29 8.31 -19.98 -8.81
CA ALA A 29 7.09 -20.08 -8.01
C ALA A 29 7.32 -20.25 -6.49
N ASP A 30 8.51 -20.72 -6.08
CA ASP A 30 8.86 -20.97 -4.68
C ASP A 30 9.60 -19.79 -4.02
N LEU A 31 9.81 -18.69 -4.75
CA LEU A 31 10.48 -17.50 -4.21
C LEU A 31 9.60 -16.77 -3.19
N ASP A 32 10.25 -16.13 -2.21
CA ASP A 32 9.53 -15.21 -1.33
C ASP A 32 9.10 -13.93 -2.08
N PHE A 33 8.24 -13.13 -1.45
CA PHE A 33 7.70 -11.92 -2.07
C PHE A 33 8.79 -10.91 -2.48
N VAL A 34 9.83 -10.74 -1.66
CA VAL A 34 10.89 -9.76 -1.91
C VAL A 34 11.75 -10.21 -3.08
N GLN A 35 12.14 -11.49 -3.09
CA GLN A 35 12.87 -12.11 -4.20
C GLN A 35 12.06 -12.05 -5.49
N THR A 36 10.78 -12.43 -5.44
CA THR A 36 9.86 -12.34 -6.58
C THR A 36 9.82 -10.93 -7.15
N CYS A 37 9.74 -9.92 -6.29
CA CYS A 37 9.75 -8.53 -6.70
C CYS A 37 11.10 -8.06 -7.27
N ASP A 38 12.23 -8.52 -6.72
CA ASP A 38 13.57 -8.24 -7.25
C ASP A 38 13.71 -8.78 -8.68
N TYR A 39 13.31 -10.04 -8.92
CA TYR A 39 13.34 -10.65 -10.24
C TYR A 39 12.35 -10.01 -11.20
N ALA A 40 11.12 -9.72 -10.77
CA ALA A 40 10.11 -9.06 -11.60
C ALA A 40 10.56 -7.65 -12.02
N THR A 41 11.18 -6.90 -11.10
CA THR A 41 11.77 -5.58 -11.41
C THR A 41 12.88 -5.68 -12.44
N THR A 42 13.70 -6.73 -12.36
CA THR A 42 14.81 -7.00 -13.30
C THR A 42 14.31 -7.46 -14.67
N ALA A 43 13.30 -8.34 -14.72
CA ALA A 43 12.71 -8.85 -15.95
C ALA A 43 11.90 -7.79 -16.70
N LYS A 44 11.35 -6.81 -15.97
CA LYS A 44 10.55 -5.70 -16.50
C LYS A 44 11.11 -4.36 -16.01
N SER A 45 10.31 -3.59 -15.30
CA SER A 45 10.71 -2.33 -14.68
C SER A 45 9.92 -2.12 -13.40
N GLY A 46 10.50 -1.36 -12.47
CA GLY A 46 9.81 -1.01 -11.22
C GLY A 46 8.49 -0.27 -11.46
N ARG A 47 8.38 0.54 -12.52
CA ARG A 47 7.13 1.23 -12.89
C ARG A 47 6.03 0.23 -13.26
N GLN A 48 6.34 -0.77 -14.09
CA GLN A 48 5.37 -1.79 -14.50
C GLN A 48 4.92 -2.64 -13.31
N LEU A 49 5.84 -3.01 -12.43
CA LEU A 49 5.51 -3.74 -11.22
C LEU A 49 4.60 -2.92 -10.28
N GLN A 50 4.90 -1.64 -10.08
CA GLN A 50 4.05 -0.75 -9.27
C GLN A 50 2.64 -0.60 -9.86
N GLN A 51 2.55 -0.43 -11.19
CA GLN A 51 1.28 -0.33 -11.89
C GLN A 51 0.46 -1.62 -11.77
N PHE A 52 1.11 -2.79 -11.85
CA PHE A 52 0.45 -4.08 -11.64
C PHE A 52 -0.08 -4.21 -10.21
N ILE A 53 0.74 -3.95 -9.19
CA ILE A 53 0.33 -3.97 -7.78
C ILE A 53 -0.87 -3.03 -7.55
N HIS A 54 -0.85 -1.82 -8.15
CA HIS A 54 -1.99 -0.92 -8.12
C HIS A 54 -3.24 -1.57 -8.73
N SER A 55 -3.15 -2.12 -9.94
CA SER A 55 -4.30 -2.75 -10.62
C SER A 55 -4.89 -3.93 -9.83
N VAL A 56 -4.05 -4.72 -9.15
CA VAL A 56 -4.50 -5.84 -8.32
C VAL A 56 -5.20 -5.33 -7.07
N LEU A 57 -4.64 -4.33 -6.37
CA LEU A 57 -5.11 -3.92 -5.04
C LEU A 57 -6.22 -2.87 -5.06
N ASP A 58 -6.31 -2.06 -6.12
CA ASP A 58 -7.27 -0.96 -6.21
C ASP A 58 -8.76 -1.38 -6.12
N PRO A 59 -9.22 -2.54 -6.61
CA PRO A 59 -10.64 -2.89 -6.51
C PRO A 59 -11.14 -3.17 -5.08
N PHE A 60 -10.24 -3.46 -4.12
CA PHE A 60 -10.62 -4.01 -2.82
C PHE A 60 -11.29 -3.02 -1.86
N GLN A 61 -12.33 -3.48 -1.19
CA GLN A 61 -13.19 -2.68 -0.31
C GLN A 61 -13.08 -3.13 1.16
N PRO A 62 -13.27 -2.19 2.11
CA PRO A 62 -13.24 -2.50 3.53
C PRO A 62 -14.34 -3.49 3.91
N ALA A 63 -13.93 -4.57 4.57
CA ALA A 63 -14.84 -5.46 5.30
C ALA A 63 -15.38 -4.76 6.57
N ASP A 64 -16.44 -5.28 7.16
CA ASP A 64 -17.15 -4.62 8.27
C ASP A 64 -16.28 -4.38 9.51
N PHE A 65 -15.30 -5.23 9.78
CA PHE A 65 -14.37 -4.99 10.88
C PHE A 65 -13.42 -3.80 10.62
N HIS A 66 -13.04 -3.51 9.37
CA HIS A 66 -12.23 -2.32 9.05
C HIS A 66 -13.03 -1.04 9.30
N LYS A 67 -14.36 -1.07 9.12
CA LYS A 67 -15.25 0.07 9.39
C LYS A 67 -15.34 0.42 10.87
N LYS A 68 -14.79 -0.40 11.77
CA LYS A 68 -14.62 -0.05 13.19
C LYS A 68 -13.42 0.87 13.41
N ILE A 69 -12.40 0.86 12.56
CA ILE A 69 -11.19 1.66 12.73
C ILE A 69 -11.52 3.16 12.88
N PRO A 70 -12.36 3.77 12.02
CA PRO A 70 -12.69 5.20 12.11
C PRO A 70 -13.52 5.59 13.34
N THR A 71 -14.09 4.62 14.09
CA THR A 71 -14.94 4.89 15.26
C THR A 71 -14.15 5.01 16.56
N PHE A 72 -12.83 4.87 16.51
CA PHE A 72 -11.94 5.12 17.64
C PHE A 72 -11.20 6.44 17.44
N GLN A 73 -10.82 7.09 18.54
CA GLN A 73 -9.94 8.25 18.53
C GLN A 73 -8.49 7.76 18.62
N TRP A 74 -7.75 7.91 17.54
CA TRP A 74 -6.36 7.48 17.41
C TRP A 74 -5.40 8.67 17.59
N ALA A 75 -4.25 8.41 18.21
CA ALA A 75 -3.13 9.37 18.23
C ALA A 75 -2.41 9.45 16.87
N GLY A 76 -2.43 8.34 16.12
CA GLY A 76 -1.80 8.18 14.81
C GLY A 76 -1.92 6.73 14.36
N LEU A 77 -1.78 6.50 13.06
CA LEU A 77 -1.81 5.18 12.44
C LEU A 77 -0.56 5.02 11.57
N ALA A 78 -0.02 3.80 11.51
CA ALA A 78 1.06 3.45 10.61
C ALA A 78 0.79 2.08 9.98
N THR A 79 1.22 1.89 8.74
CA THR A 79 1.10 0.60 8.04
C THR A 79 2.25 0.36 7.09
N THR A 80 2.46 -0.91 6.77
CA THR A 80 3.30 -1.38 5.66
C THR A 80 2.47 -1.79 4.44
N ASN A 81 1.13 -1.74 4.52
CA ASN A 81 0.23 -2.13 3.44
C ASN A 81 0.20 -1.07 2.33
N PHE A 82 0.18 -1.52 1.07
CA PHE A 82 0.05 -0.63 -0.09
C PHE A 82 -1.40 -0.22 -0.41
N ASP A 83 -2.38 -1.04 -0.01
CA ASP A 83 -3.80 -0.92 -0.38
C ASP A 83 -4.50 0.34 0.18
N LEU A 84 -5.76 0.54 -0.19
CA LEU A 84 -6.59 1.69 0.23
C LEU A 84 -7.70 1.31 1.22
N VAL A 85 -7.61 0.17 1.90
CA VAL A 85 -8.71 -0.38 2.69
C VAL A 85 -9.06 0.52 3.87
N VAL A 86 -8.05 1.05 4.58
CA VAL A 86 -8.26 1.93 5.74
C VAL A 86 -8.78 3.29 5.30
N GLU A 87 -8.21 3.86 4.25
CA GLU A 87 -8.61 5.12 3.62
C GLU A 87 -10.08 5.05 3.20
N ARG A 88 -10.48 3.96 2.55
CA ARG A 88 -11.88 3.71 2.14
C ARG A 88 -12.80 3.44 3.34
N ALA A 89 -12.28 2.86 4.43
CA ALA A 89 -13.07 2.72 5.64
C ALA A 89 -13.39 4.10 6.23
N TYR A 90 -12.40 4.99 6.33
CA TYR A 90 -12.62 6.38 6.79
C TYR A 90 -13.57 7.15 5.87
N SER A 91 -13.48 7.02 4.55
CA SER A 91 -14.40 7.73 3.65
C SER A 91 -15.85 7.25 3.71
N ARG A 92 -16.08 5.98 4.09
CA ARG A 92 -17.41 5.33 4.09
C ARG A 92 -18.11 5.33 5.44
N VAL A 93 -17.44 5.67 6.54
CA VAL A 93 -18.03 5.69 7.87
C VAL A 93 -18.45 7.12 8.21
N PRO A 94 -19.76 7.44 8.25
CA PRO A 94 -20.24 8.78 8.56
C PRO A 94 -19.96 9.17 10.02
N THR A 95 -19.96 8.19 10.92
CA THR A 95 -19.72 8.34 12.36
C THR A 95 -18.24 8.34 12.74
N ARG A 96 -17.33 8.58 11.78
CA ARG A 96 -15.90 8.63 12.06
C ARG A 96 -15.57 9.78 13.01
N LEU A 97 -14.64 9.54 13.93
CA LEU A 97 -14.25 10.55 14.94
C LEU A 97 -13.18 11.51 14.45
N GLN A 98 -12.40 11.11 13.44
CA GLN A 98 -11.29 11.89 12.87
C GLN A 98 -11.26 11.79 11.34
N GLN A 99 -10.65 12.77 10.69
CA GLN A 99 -10.31 12.70 9.26
C GLN A 99 -8.92 12.08 9.08
N LEU A 100 -8.84 11.03 8.27
CA LEU A 100 -7.58 10.38 7.95
C LEU A 100 -6.75 11.29 7.04
N ARG A 101 -5.47 11.50 7.39
CA ARG A 101 -4.50 12.24 6.60
C ARG A 101 -3.34 11.30 6.23
N PRO A 102 -3.41 10.62 5.06
CA PRO A 102 -2.35 9.73 4.62
C PRO A 102 -1.07 10.50 4.27
N LEU A 103 0.06 10.04 4.79
CA LEU A 103 1.40 10.50 4.43
C LEU A 103 2.11 9.35 3.71
N VAL A 104 2.29 9.49 2.40
CA VAL A 104 2.79 8.43 1.49
C VAL A 104 4.28 8.52 1.23
N HIS A 105 4.81 9.74 1.24
CA HIS A 105 6.21 10.10 1.11
C HIS A 105 6.44 11.37 1.92
N ASP A 106 7.70 11.77 2.12
CA ASP A 106 7.99 13.02 2.80
C ASP A 106 7.34 14.18 2.07
N GLU A 107 6.59 15.01 2.81
CA GLU A 107 6.00 16.21 2.30
C GLU A 107 6.32 17.35 3.27
N PRO A 108 6.95 18.45 2.79
CA PRO A 108 7.19 19.62 3.61
C PRO A 108 5.90 20.12 4.27
N ASP A 109 6.02 20.61 5.50
CA ASP A 109 4.92 21.23 6.25
C ASP A 109 3.68 20.34 6.41
N PHE A 110 3.81 19.00 6.26
CA PHE A 110 2.68 18.09 6.44
C PHE A 110 2.10 18.17 7.84
N MET A 111 2.97 18.17 8.85
CA MET A 111 2.56 18.25 10.25
C MET A 111 1.88 19.58 10.55
N ASP A 112 2.32 20.68 9.92
CA ASP A 112 1.74 22.02 10.11
C ASP A 112 0.35 22.17 9.46
N ARG A 113 0.04 21.32 8.47
CA ARG A 113 -1.27 21.28 7.81
C ARG A 113 -2.30 20.40 8.53
N LEU A 114 -1.90 19.67 9.57
CA LEU A 114 -2.83 18.86 10.37
C LEU A 114 -3.74 19.76 11.21
N LEU A 115 -5.05 19.54 11.11
CA LEU A 115 -6.06 20.27 11.86
C LEU A 115 -6.55 19.47 13.07
N LYS A 116 -7.18 20.18 14.01
CA LYS A 116 -7.90 19.50 15.10
C LYS A 116 -8.98 18.60 14.52
N GLY A 117 -8.93 17.31 14.88
CA GLY A 117 -9.83 16.29 14.34
C GLY A 117 -9.23 15.50 13.17
N ASP A 118 -8.00 15.80 12.75
CA ASP A 118 -7.26 14.93 11.85
C ASP A 118 -6.58 13.77 12.61
N VAL A 119 -6.19 12.73 11.87
CA VAL A 119 -5.29 11.67 12.31
C VAL A 119 -4.27 11.38 11.22
N LEU A 120 -2.98 11.45 11.58
CA LEU A 120 -1.88 11.06 10.70
C LEU A 120 -1.96 9.57 10.39
N TYR A 121 -1.81 9.22 9.11
CA TYR A 121 -1.68 7.84 8.66
C TYR A 121 -0.43 7.64 7.80
N LEU A 122 0.60 7.05 8.41
CA LEU A 122 1.89 6.85 7.77
C LEU A 122 1.90 5.56 6.93
N LYS A 123 2.18 5.70 5.63
CA LYS A 123 2.31 4.58 4.68
C LYS A 123 3.80 4.28 4.45
N LEU A 124 4.39 3.48 5.34
CA LEU A 124 5.83 3.26 5.42
C LEU A 124 6.43 2.72 4.12
N HIS A 125 5.74 1.79 3.47
CA HIS A 125 6.17 1.21 2.19
C HIS A 125 5.58 1.92 0.97
N GLY A 126 4.97 3.09 1.14
CA GLY A 126 4.25 3.79 0.08
C GLY A 126 2.82 3.28 -0.10
N CYS A 127 2.19 3.70 -1.20
CA CYS A 127 0.78 3.48 -1.46
C CYS A 127 0.53 3.26 -2.94
N ILE A 128 -0.47 2.46 -3.28
CA ILE A 128 -0.88 2.27 -4.68
C ILE A 128 -1.35 3.56 -5.35
N THR A 129 -1.72 4.61 -4.61
CA THR A 129 -2.03 5.95 -5.20
C THR A 129 -0.81 6.64 -5.79
N ALA A 130 0.39 6.26 -5.38
CA ALA A 130 1.66 6.81 -5.84
C ALA A 130 2.37 5.87 -6.83
N PHE A 131 1.65 4.97 -7.52
CA PHE A 131 2.26 3.95 -8.38
C PHE A 131 3.08 4.51 -9.55
N GLU A 132 2.87 5.77 -9.96
CA GLU A 132 3.66 6.45 -10.98
C GLU A 132 4.97 7.06 -10.46
N GLN A 133 5.06 7.29 -9.14
CA GLN A 133 6.26 7.83 -8.49
C GLN A 133 7.31 6.72 -8.38
N VAL A 134 8.50 6.97 -8.95
CA VAL A 134 9.62 6.02 -8.89
C VAL A 134 10.54 6.34 -7.70
N HIS A 135 10.61 7.62 -7.30
CA HIS A 135 11.44 8.14 -6.22
C HIS A 135 10.70 9.18 -5.35
N PRO A 136 10.37 8.85 -4.08
CA PRO A 136 10.38 7.51 -3.52
C PRO A 136 9.20 6.68 -4.07
N GLY A 137 9.49 5.51 -4.62
CA GLY A 137 8.45 4.54 -5.02
C GLY A 137 8.03 3.63 -3.86
N MET A 138 7.20 2.63 -4.16
CA MET A 138 6.75 1.65 -3.16
C MET A 138 7.91 0.75 -2.70
N VAL A 139 7.98 0.37 -1.43
CA VAL A 139 9.06 -0.47 -0.87
C VAL A 139 8.63 -1.94 -0.90
N TYR A 140 9.10 -2.68 -1.90
CA TYR A 140 8.70 -4.08 -2.15
C TYR A 140 9.88 -5.01 -2.50
N SER A 141 11.09 -4.47 -2.67
CA SER A 141 12.27 -5.19 -3.19
C SER A 141 13.51 -4.90 -2.34
N THR A 142 14.55 -5.73 -2.42
CA THR A 142 15.78 -5.59 -1.62
C THR A 142 16.46 -4.25 -1.89
N GLU A 143 16.58 -3.86 -3.17
CA GLU A 143 17.17 -2.59 -3.57
C GLU A 143 16.43 -1.39 -2.97
N ARG A 144 15.09 -1.44 -2.95
CA ARG A 144 14.27 -0.38 -2.36
C ARG A 144 14.29 -0.39 -0.84
N ILE A 145 14.41 -1.55 -0.21
CA ILE A 145 14.66 -1.65 1.24
C ILE A 145 16.03 -1.07 1.57
N LEU A 146 17.06 -1.20 0.73
CA LEU A 146 18.35 -0.57 1.00
C LEU A 146 18.32 0.95 0.78
N ARG A 147 17.56 1.43 -0.21
CA ARG A 147 17.43 2.86 -0.55
C ARG A 147 16.23 3.56 0.11
N HIS A 148 15.52 2.91 1.03
CA HIS A 148 14.28 3.42 1.62
C HIS A 148 14.40 4.80 2.27
N LYS A 149 15.61 5.19 2.73
CA LYS A 149 15.90 6.49 3.34
C LYS A 149 15.88 7.67 2.36
N GLU A 150 15.89 7.39 1.06
CA GLU A 150 15.81 8.44 0.04
C GLU A 150 14.34 8.88 -0.10
N GLY A 151 14.01 10.08 0.39
CA GLY A 151 12.66 10.65 0.32
C GLY A 151 11.66 10.10 1.33
N ARG A 152 12.14 9.37 2.36
CA ARG A 152 11.36 8.94 3.52
C ARG A 152 12.20 9.21 4.78
N ALA A 153 11.71 10.07 5.67
CA ALA A 153 12.34 10.45 6.94
C ALA A 153 11.93 9.54 8.11
#